data_AF-A0A9P6RCP6-F1
#
_entry.id   AF-A0A9P6RCP6-F1
#
_cell.length_a   1.000
_cell.length_b   1.000
_cell.length_c   1.000
_cell.angle_alpha   90.00
_cell.angle_beta   90.00
_cell.angle_gamma   90.00
#
_symmetry.space_group_name_H-M   'P 1'
#
loop_
_entity.id
_entity.type
_entity.pdbx_description
1 polymer ?
#
loop_
_entity_poly.entity_id
_entity_poly.type
_entity_poly.pdbx_seq_one_letter_code
_entity_poly.pdbx_strand_id
1 'polypeptide(L)'
;MQFKTLTLAFGAIVFLAMNAVAKIPVSTDITAAKNSVWVRWLPNALPAAGYITLQNSSDQDLDVTKIKSPDYQAISIYQTVADSESSKMVKLEKFTIPANGEFAFVPALPTLESLVSYFF
;
A
#
# COMPACT_ATOMS: atom_id res chain seq x y z
N MET A 1 -21.40 46.68 -54.59
CA MET A 1 -21.58 47.54 -53.39
C MET A 1 -22.72 46.96 -52.59
N GLN A 2 -22.47 46.59 -51.32
CA GLN A 2 -23.37 46.19 -50.20
C GLN A 2 -22.69 45.04 -49.42
N PHE A 3 -21.95 45.42 -48.38
CA PHE A 3 -21.25 44.56 -47.43
C PHE A 3 -22.24 43.79 -46.55
N LYS A 4 -22.08 42.48 -46.39
CA LYS A 4 -22.80 41.68 -45.39
C LYS A 4 -21.83 41.05 -44.39
N THR A 5 -21.70 41.77 -43.29
CA THR A 5 -21.49 41.38 -41.89
C THR A 5 -20.80 40.05 -41.57
N LEU A 6 -19.58 40.20 -41.04
CA LEU A 6 -18.76 39.25 -40.30
C LEU A 6 -19.42 38.93 -38.94
N THR A 7 -19.60 37.65 -38.59
CA THR A 7 -19.89 37.23 -37.21
C THR A 7 -19.00 36.06 -36.86
N LEU A 8 -17.94 36.34 -36.10
CA LEU A 8 -17.10 35.35 -35.45
C LEU A 8 -17.92 34.62 -34.38
N ALA A 9 -18.24 33.35 -34.61
CA ALA A 9 -18.67 32.46 -33.54
C ALA A 9 -17.43 31.83 -32.90
N PHE A 10 -16.98 32.45 -31.82
CA PHE A 10 -15.97 31.97 -30.89
C PHE A 10 -16.58 30.81 -30.08
N GLY A 11 -16.58 29.60 -30.63
CA GLY A 11 -17.09 28.39 -29.98
C GLY A 11 -15.95 27.46 -29.64
N ALA A 12 -15.28 27.70 -28.51
CA ALA A 12 -14.23 26.83 -28.00
C ALA A 12 -14.79 25.43 -27.70
N ILE A 13 -14.55 24.48 -28.61
CA ILE A 13 -14.75 23.06 -28.34
C ILE A 13 -13.59 22.61 -27.43
N VAL A 14 -13.75 22.84 -26.13
CA VAL A 14 -12.92 22.19 -25.11
C VAL A 14 -13.45 20.77 -24.96
N PHE A 15 -12.91 19.84 -25.76
CA PHE A 15 -13.13 18.42 -25.56
C PHE A 15 -12.56 18.03 -24.19
N LEU A 16 -13.47 17.72 -23.27
CA LEU A 16 -13.19 17.17 -21.95
C LEU A 16 -12.48 15.80 -22.15
N ALA A 17 -11.15 15.77 -22.07
CA ALA A 17 -10.40 14.53 -21.99
C ALA A 17 -10.68 13.89 -20.62
N MET A 18 -11.68 13.01 -20.55
CA MET A 18 -11.87 12.13 -19.40
C MET A 18 -10.67 11.20 -19.34
N ASN A 19 -9.73 11.50 -18.44
CA ASN A 19 -8.64 10.60 -18.12
C ASN A 19 -9.23 9.33 -17.51
N ALA A 20 -9.28 8.25 -18.30
CA ALA A 20 -9.62 6.94 -17.81
C ALA A 20 -8.59 6.54 -16.75
N VAL A 21 -9.00 6.48 -15.48
CA VAL A 21 -8.17 5.93 -14.41
C VAL A 21 -8.04 4.44 -14.69
N ALA A 22 -6.89 4.01 -15.19
CA ALA A 22 -6.61 2.59 -15.43
C ALA A 22 -6.74 1.83 -14.09
N LYS A 23 -7.64 0.84 -14.06
CA LYS A 23 -7.79 -0.05 -12.92
C LYS A 23 -6.55 -0.96 -12.90
N ILE A 24 -5.63 -0.72 -11.97
CA ILE A 24 -4.45 -1.56 -11.80
C ILE A 24 -4.94 -2.98 -11.49
N PRO A 25 -4.55 -3.99 -12.27
CA PRO A 25 -4.93 -5.37 -11.98
C PRO A 25 -4.42 -5.75 -10.59
N VAL A 26 -5.32 -6.20 -9.74
CA VAL A 26 -4.99 -6.73 -8.42
C VAL A 26 -4.76 -8.22 -8.62
N SER A 27 -3.53 -8.68 -8.44
CA SER A 27 -3.20 -10.11 -8.43
C SER A 27 -3.88 -10.77 -7.22
N THR A 28 -4.42 -11.97 -7.43
CA THR A 28 -4.99 -12.82 -6.37
C THR A 28 -3.97 -13.79 -5.78
N ASP A 29 -2.70 -13.66 -6.17
CA ASP A 29 -1.64 -14.59 -5.79
C ASP A 29 -1.12 -14.33 -4.37
N ILE A 30 -1.42 -13.16 -3.81
CA ILE A 30 -1.11 -12.84 -2.42
C ILE A 30 -2.33 -13.12 -1.55
N THR A 31 -2.19 -14.04 -0.61
CA THR A 31 -3.24 -14.42 0.34
C THR A 31 -2.75 -14.34 1.79
N ALA A 32 -3.66 -14.15 2.74
CA ALA A 32 -3.32 -14.18 4.15
C ALA A 32 -3.16 -15.64 4.61
N ALA A 33 -2.08 -15.95 5.32
CA ALA A 33 -1.94 -17.25 5.97
C ALA A 33 -3.06 -17.45 7.00
N LYS A 34 -3.53 -18.69 7.12
CA LYS A 34 -4.63 -19.05 8.03
C LYS A 34 -4.30 -18.63 9.46
N ASN A 35 -5.23 -17.95 10.12
CA ASN A 35 -5.14 -17.48 11.51
C ASN A 35 -3.95 -16.53 11.80
N SER A 36 -3.35 -15.92 10.78
CA SER A 36 -2.22 -14.99 10.97
C SER A 36 -2.66 -13.54 11.19
N VAL A 37 -3.90 -13.20 10.87
CA VAL A 37 -4.39 -11.81 10.86
C VAL A 37 -4.88 -11.40 12.23
N TRP A 38 -4.25 -10.40 12.82
CA TRP A 38 -4.73 -9.76 14.04
C TRP A 38 -4.31 -8.29 14.09
N VAL A 39 -5.09 -7.49 14.82
CA VAL A 39 -4.85 -6.06 14.97
C VAL A 39 -4.80 -5.74 16.45
N ARG A 40 -3.71 -5.10 16.88
CA ARG A 40 -3.61 -4.48 18.20
C ARG A 40 -4.31 -3.13 18.15
N TRP A 41 -5.54 -3.13 18.62
CA TRP A 41 -6.34 -1.92 18.76
C TRP A 41 -5.90 -1.11 19.99
N LEU A 42 -5.92 0.22 19.86
CA LEU A 42 -5.64 1.17 20.94
C LEU A 42 -6.81 2.15 21.09
N PRO A 43 -7.17 2.55 22.33
CA PRO A 43 -8.22 3.54 22.57
C PRO A 43 -7.80 4.94 22.10
N ASN A 44 -8.76 5.87 22.07
CA ASN A 44 -8.56 7.30 21.78
C ASN A 44 -8.08 7.64 20.36
N ALA A 45 -8.57 6.91 19.34
CA ALA A 45 -8.25 7.15 17.93
C ALA A 45 -6.73 7.11 17.62
N LEU A 46 -5.96 6.39 18.43
CA LEU A 46 -4.56 6.14 18.17
C LEU A 46 -4.40 5.17 17.00
N PRO A 47 -3.29 5.27 16.26
CA PRO A 47 -2.84 4.24 15.32
C PRO A 47 -2.94 2.84 15.91
N ALA A 48 -3.64 1.93 15.23
CA ALA A 48 -3.55 0.52 15.55
C ALA A 48 -2.24 -0.08 15.02
N ALA A 49 -1.93 -1.32 15.38
CA ALA A 49 -0.86 -2.10 14.75
C ALA A 49 -1.46 -3.38 14.15
N GLY A 50 -1.33 -3.56 12.83
CA GLY A 50 -1.78 -4.76 12.13
C GLY A 50 -0.65 -5.77 11.96
N TYR A 51 -0.98 -7.04 12.14
CA TYR A 51 -0.07 -8.17 11.96
C TYR A 51 -0.75 -9.21 11.07
N ILE A 52 -0.03 -9.68 10.05
CA ILE A 52 -0.51 -10.63 9.06
C ILE A 52 0.69 -11.30 8.41
N THR A 53 0.55 -12.59 8.09
CA THR A 53 1.49 -13.29 7.21
C THR A 53 0.88 -13.34 5.82
N LEU A 54 1.59 -12.79 4.84
CA LEU A 54 1.21 -12.81 3.44
C LEU A 54 1.93 -13.97 2.75
N GLN A 55 1.20 -14.79 2.01
CA GLN A 55 1.72 -15.89 1.20
C GLN A 55 1.60 -15.54 -0.27
N ASN A 56 2.67 -15.75 -1.03
CA ASN A 56 2.69 -15.59 -2.48
C ASN A 56 2.58 -16.98 -3.13
N SER A 57 1.44 -17.28 -3.76
CA SER A 57 1.21 -18.52 -4.49
C SER A 57 1.64 -18.46 -5.97
N SER A 58 2.27 -17.38 -6.40
CA SER A 58 2.82 -17.27 -7.76
C SER A 58 4.24 -17.82 -7.85
N ASP A 59 4.64 -18.15 -9.07
CA ASP A 59 5.99 -18.61 -9.39
C ASP A 59 6.99 -17.45 -9.59
N GLN A 60 6.63 -16.21 -9.21
CA GLN A 60 7.45 -15.02 -9.37
C GLN A 60 7.52 -14.22 -8.07
N ASP A 61 8.61 -13.50 -7.88
CA ASP A 61 8.73 -12.56 -6.76
C ASP A 61 7.75 -11.39 -6.95
N LEU A 62 7.01 -11.06 -5.90
CA LEU A 62 6.02 -9.99 -5.93
C LEU A 62 6.46 -8.82 -5.08
N ASP A 63 6.57 -7.67 -5.73
CA ASP A 63 6.90 -6.41 -5.10
C ASP A 63 5.63 -5.69 -4.61
N VAL A 64 5.48 -5.58 -3.30
CA VAL A 64 4.36 -4.87 -2.68
C VAL A 64 4.81 -3.46 -2.32
N THR A 65 4.18 -2.48 -2.97
CA THR A 65 4.47 -1.04 -2.77
C THR A 65 3.37 -0.32 -2.02
N LYS A 66 2.20 -0.95 -1.85
CA LYS A 66 1.05 -0.33 -1.19
C LYS A 66 0.09 -1.37 -0.64
N ILE A 67 -0.41 -1.10 0.57
CA ILE A 67 -1.50 -1.84 1.20
C ILE A 67 -2.65 -0.85 1.42
N LYS A 68 -3.89 -1.30 1.22
CA LYS A 68 -5.11 -0.52 1.49
C LYS A 68 -6.08 -1.37 2.31
N SER A 69 -6.85 -0.73 3.16
CA SER A 69 -7.95 -1.34 3.91
C SER A 69 -9.20 -0.47 3.80
N PRO A 70 -10.41 -1.06 3.76
CA PRO A 70 -11.65 -0.28 3.85
C PRO A 70 -11.81 0.43 5.21
N ASP A 71 -11.24 -0.12 6.29
CA ASP A 71 -11.43 0.38 7.65
C ASP A 71 -10.40 1.44 8.07
N TYR A 72 -9.25 1.49 7.38
CA TYR A 72 -8.14 2.39 7.71
C TYR A 72 -7.81 3.32 6.55
N GLN A 73 -7.81 4.63 6.84
CA GLN A 73 -7.58 5.68 5.84
C GLN A 73 -6.16 5.67 5.26
N ALA A 74 -5.16 5.33 6.09
CA ALA A 74 -3.76 5.26 5.73
C ALA A 74 -3.13 4.02 6.34
N ILE A 75 -2.19 3.42 5.61
CA ILE A 75 -1.39 2.28 6.08
C ILE A 75 0.07 2.59 5.77
N SER A 76 0.87 2.66 6.83
CA SER A 76 2.31 2.83 6.76
C SER A 76 3.00 1.58 7.25
N ILE A 77 4.08 1.21 6.56
CA ILE A 77 4.86 0.03 6.87
C ILE A 77 6.12 0.44 7.61
N TYR A 78 6.47 -0.25 8.70
CA TYR A 78 7.70 0.01 9.44
C TYR A 78 8.46 -1.28 9.75
N GLN A 79 9.77 -1.28 9.49
CA GLN A 79 10.70 -2.33 9.86
C GLN A 79 11.46 -1.95 11.13
N THR A 80 11.47 -2.82 12.14
CA THR A 80 12.40 -2.66 13.27
C THR A 80 13.74 -3.26 12.88
N VAL A 81 14.77 -2.41 12.83
CA VAL A 81 16.16 -2.80 12.64
C VAL A 81 16.84 -2.65 14.00
N ALA A 82 17.31 -3.76 14.56
CA ALA A 82 18.10 -3.77 15.79
C ALA A 82 19.59 -3.78 15.41
N ASP A 83 20.31 -2.79 15.90
CA ASP A 83 21.78 -2.76 15.93
C ASP A 83 22.23 -3.13 17.35
N SER A 84 23.52 -3.41 17.57
CA SER A 84 24.06 -3.86 18.86
C SER A 84 23.80 -2.92 20.05
N GLU A 85 23.48 -1.65 19.79
CA GLU A 85 23.24 -0.62 20.81
C GLU A 85 21.79 -0.10 20.84
N SER A 86 21.02 -0.25 19.76
CA SER A 86 19.69 0.38 19.67
C SER A 86 18.78 -0.29 18.67
N SER A 87 17.47 -0.15 18.87
CA SER A 87 16.44 -0.55 17.90
C SER A 87 15.81 0.70 17.28
N LYS A 88 15.73 0.72 15.95
CA LYS A 88 15.10 1.81 15.18
C LYS A 88 13.97 1.27 14.31
N MET A 89 12.91 2.06 14.18
CA MET A 89 11.82 1.78 13.24
C MET A 89 12.03 2.57 11.95
N VAL A 90 12.17 1.84 10.85
CA VAL A 90 12.43 2.38 9.51
C VAL A 90 11.18 2.21 8.67
N LYS A 91 10.65 3.30 8.11
CA LYS A 91 9.50 3.21 7.21
C LYS A 91 9.90 2.45 5.93
N LEU A 92 9.10 1.47 5.53
CA LEU A 92 9.31 0.69 4.30
C LEU A 92 8.32 1.16 3.24
N GLU A 93 8.81 1.61 2.10
CA GLU A 93 7.95 1.99 0.97
C GLU A 93 7.66 0.79 0.05
N LYS A 94 8.50 -0.25 0.11
CA LYS A 94 8.41 -1.44 -0.73
C LYS A 94 9.01 -2.65 -0.02
N PHE A 95 8.36 -3.80 -0.13
CA PHE A 95 8.91 -5.09 0.27
C PHE A 95 8.60 -6.14 -0.79
N THR A 96 9.43 -7.18 -0.84
CA THR A 96 9.30 -8.27 -1.81
C THR A 96 8.85 -9.53 -1.08
N ILE A 97 7.84 -10.21 -1.63
CA ILE A 97 7.44 -11.55 -1.20
C ILE A 97 7.99 -12.54 -2.23
N PRO A 98 8.89 -13.45 -1.84
CA PRO A 98 9.49 -14.38 -2.79
C PRO A 98 8.44 -15.32 -3.40
N ALA A 99 8.72 -15.84 -4.60
CA ALA A 99 7.91 -16.85 -5.27
C ALA A 99 7.65 -18.06 -4.36
N ASN A 100 6.41 -18.53 -4.29
CA ASN A 100 5.99 -19.64 -3.42
C ASN A 100 6.42 -19.48 -1.94
N GLY A 101 6.62 -18.24 -1.49
CA GLY A 101 7.12 -17.91 -0.16
C GLY A 101 6.17 -17.01 0.62
N GLU A 102 6.66 -16.52 1.76
CA GLU A 102 5.85 -15.74 2.69
C GLU A 102 6.59 -14.50 3.20
N PHE A 103 5.83 -13.49 3.58
CA PHE A 103 6.31 -12.31 4.29
C PHE A 103 5.44 -12.08 5.52
N ALA A 104 6.06 -12.10 6.70
CA ALA A 104 5.37 -12.01 7.98
C ALA A 104 5.54 -10.63 8.63
N PHE A 105 4.42 -9.99 8.93
CA PHE A 105 4.38 -8.81 9.79
C PHE A 105 4.13 -9.25 11.22
N VAL A 106 5.16 -9.16 12.04
CA VAL A 106 5.18 -9.71 13.39
C VAL A 106 5.54 -8.62 14.41
N PRO A 107 5.04 -8.73 15.65
CA PRO A 107 5.44 -7.81 16.70
C PRO A 107 6.93 -7.96 16.98
N ALA A 108 7.62 -6.84 17.15
CA ALA A 108 9.01 -6.82 17.55
C ALA A 108 9.13 -7.45 18.94
N LEU A 109 9.63 -8.68 18.98
CA LEU A 109 10.07 -9.35 20.20
C LEU A 109 11.55 -9.01 20.41
N PRO A 110 12.01 -8.84 21.66
CA PRO A 110 13.35 -8.35 21.98
C PRO A 110 14.52 -9.31 21.64
N THR A 111 14.29 -10.40 20.89
CA THR A 111 15.24 -11.52 20.80
C THR A 111 15.63 -11.97 19.39
N LEU A 112 15.06 -11.40 18.31
CA LEU A 112 15.42 -11.84 16.96
C LEU A 112 15.64 -10.65 16.03
N GLU A 113 16.78 -10.68 15.36
CA GLU A 113 17.19 -9.69 14.37
C GLU A 113 16.16 -9.58 13.24
N SER A 114 15.74 -8.33 12.98
CA SER A 114 14.83 -7.91 11.92
C SER A 114 13.37 -8.38 12.09
N LEU A 115 12.53 -7.50 12.65
CA LEU A 115 11.08 -7.73 12.74
C LEU A 115 10.32 -6.50 12.28
N VAL A 116 9.46 -6.66 11.26
CA VAL A 116 8.66 -5.58 10.67
C VAL A 116 7.42 -5.35 11.53
N SER A 117 7.41 -4.23 12.29
CA SER A 117 6.34 -3.86 13.24
C SER A 117 5.65 -2.58 12.79
N TYR A 118 4.32 -2.59 12.69
CA TYR A 118 3.54 -1.55 12.01
C TYR A 118 2.86 -0.58 12.96
N PHE A 119 2.80 0.69 12.56
CA PHE A 119 1.93 1.72 13.12
C PHE A 119 1.14 2.36 11.96
N PHE A 120 -0.19 2.47 12.08
CA PHE A 120 -1.07 3.11 11.07
C PHE A 120 -0.94 4.64 11.04
#